data_AF-A0A7C3X6B9-F1
#
_entry.id   AF-A0A7C3X6B9-F1
#
_cell.length_a   1.000
_cell.length_b   1.000
_cell.length_c   1.000
_cell.angle_alpha   90.00
_cell.angle_beta   90.00
_cell.angle_gamma   90.00
#
_symmetry.space_group_name_H-M   'P 1'
#
loop_
_entity.id
_entity.type
_entity.pdbx_description
1 polymer ?
#
loop_
_entity_poly.entity_id
_entity_poly.type
_entity_poly.pdbx_seq_one_letter_code
_entity_poly.pdbx_strand_id
1 'polypeptide(L)'
;MIRLEVPEEFIDMLNQANPLAAHIIECLDWATKNQGEALRVVEEWKKLGWDGKKVFAKRISAYDPLRSIEDAKEHEREFRAKIKSVQRMVSSIKRRGEYRLVAENGVECVVRPVDEYRRRMYSFDVGVQGDHMTLVYEKDGIAEVLRKMESGKPSIIHLRHVIYQGRQYVGNLGIFIEAIRRNISPRALMAIDPPKDLPF
;
A
#
# COMPACT_ATOMS: atom_id res chain seq x y z
N MET A 1 -33.33 26.30 -21.76
CA MET A 1 -31.92 26.60 -21.45
C MET A 1 -31.75 26.37 -19.95
N ILE A 2 -31.10 25.28 -19.55
CA ILE A 2 -30.90 24.95 -18.12
C ILE A 2 -29.82 25.89 -17.61
N ARG A 3 -30.16 26.76 -16.65
CA ARG A 3 -29.19 27.63 -15.98
C ARG A 3 -28.60 26.83 -14.82
N LEU A 4 -27.41 26.28 -15.03
CA LEU A 4 -26.67 25.56 -13.99
C LEU A 4 -26.06 26.61 -13.05
N GLU A 5 -26.59 26.72 -11.84
CA GLU A 5 -26.01 27.55 -10.78
C GLU A 5 -24.95 26.72 -10.04
N VAL A 6 -23.77 26.61 -10.65
CA VAL A 6 -22.62 25.85 -10.12
C VAL A 6 -21.57 26.84 -9.59
N PRO A 7 -20.99 26.60 -8.39
CA PRO A 7 -19.88 27.40 -7.91
C PRO A 7 -18.68 27.37 -8.87
N GLU A 8 -18.13 28.54 -9.22
CA GLU A 8 -17.01 28.66 -10.17
C GLU A 8 -15.80 27.83 -9.73
N GLU A 9 -15.51 27.80 -8.42
CA GLU A 9 -14.38 27.04 -7.88
C GLU A 9 -14.55 25.53 -8.04
N PHE A 10 -15.79 25.05 -8.12
CA PHE A 10 -16.08 23.64 -8.40
C PHE A 10 -15.80 23.30 -9.87
N ILE A 11 -16.14 24.22 -10.78
CA ILE A 11 -15.81 24.09 -12.21
C ILE A 11 -14.29 24.07 -12.39
N ASP A 12 -13.56 24.99 -11.75
CA ASP A 12 -12.10 25.04 -11.81
C ASP A 12 -11.45 23.78 -11.26
N MET A 13 -11.98 23.23 -10.16
CA MET A 13 -11.53 21.96 -9.61
C MET A 13 -11.76 20.82 -10.61
N LEU A 14 -12.94 20.74 -11.22
CA LEU A 14 -13.25 19.72 -12.23
C LEU A 14 -12.32 19.82 -13.44
N ASN A 15 -12.06 21.03 -13.94
CA ASN A 15 -11.13 21.26 -15.05
C ASN A 15 -9.71 20.75 -14.71
N GLN A 16 -9.26 20.94 -13.48
CA GLN A 16 -7.95 20.44 -13.02
C GLN A 16 -7.94 18.92 -12.78
N ALA A 17 -9.04 18.37 -12.25
CA ALA A 17 -9.21 16.94 -12.07
C ALA A 17 -9.35 16.21 -13.41
N ASN A 18 -9.83 16.90 -14.45
CA ASN A 18 -10.02 16.42 -15.81
C ASN A 18 -10.71 15.04 -15.87
N PRO A 19 -11.92 14.89 -15.30
CA PRO A 19 -12.63 13.63 -15.35
C PRO A 19 -13.11 13.30 -16.76
N LEU A 20 -13.55 12.06 -16.97
CA LEU A 20 -14.18 11.65 -18.23
C LEU A 20 -15.36 12.56 -18.58
N ALA A 21 -15.44 12.99 -19.84
CA ALA A 21 -16.44 13.94 -20.31
C ALA A 21 -17.88 13.55 -19.97
N ALA A 22 -18.20 12.25 -20.00
CA ALA A 22 -19.50 11.72 -19.62
C ALA A 22 -19.91 12.07 -18.18
N HIS A 23 -18.95 12.15 -17.25
CA HIS A 23 -19.21 12.43 -15.83
C HIS A 23 -19.16 13.92 -15.49
N ILE A 24 -18.62 14.78 -16.37
CA ILE A 24 -18.58 16.23 -16.13
C ILE A 24 -20.00 16.77 -15.97
N ILE A 25 -20.92 16.42 -16.88
CA ILE A 25 -22.30 16.91 -16.85
C ILE A 25 -23.01 16.46 -15.57
N GLU A 26 -22.81 15.20 -15.16
CA GLU A 26 -23.37 14.65 -13.92
C GLU A 26 -22.84 15.39 -12.69
N CYS A 27 -21.54 15.69 -12.65
CA CYS A 27 -20.94 16.46 -11.56
C CYS A 27 -21.48 17.90 -11.49
N LEU A 28 -21.69 18.55 -12.65
CA LEU A 28 -22.24 19.90 -12.72
C LEU A 28 -23.73 19.94 -12.32
N ASP A 29 -24.53 18.96 -12.75
CA ASP A 29 -25.93 18.81 -12.32
C ASP A 29 -26.02 18.55 -10.82
N TRP A 30 -25.16 17.67 -10.28
CA TRP A 30 -25.05 17.43 -8.85
C TRP A 30 -24.68 18.70 -8.07
N ALA A 31 -23.68 19.46 -8.54
CA ALA A 31 -23.23 20.67 -7.86
C ALA A 31 -24.28 21.80 -7.89
N THR A 32 -25.11 21.85 -8.94
CA THR A 32 -26.25 22.77 -9.01
C THR A 32 -27.26 22.49 -7.90
N LYS A 33 -27.50 21.21 -7.60
CA LYS A 33 -28.45 20.78 -6.55
C LYS A 33 -27.85 20.85 -5.15
N ASN A 34 -26.52 20.82 -5.03
CA ASN A 34 -25.79 20.69 -3.76
C ASN A 34 -24.66 21.72 -3.63
N GLN A 35 -24.94 23.01 -3.86
CA GLN A 35 -23.91 24.07 -3.92
C GLN A 35 -22.99 24.13 -2.69
N GLY A 36 -23.55 24.01 -1.48
CA GLY A 36 -22.76 24.02 -0.24
C GLY A 36 -21.82 22.81 -0.13
N GLU A 37 -22.25 21.63 -0.57
CA GLU A 37 -21.40 20.44 -0.59
C GLU A 37 -20.34 20.53 -1.70
N ALA A 38 -20.68 21.09 -2.85
CA ALA A 38 -19.73 21.34 -3.93
C ALA A 38 -18.57 22.23 -3.45
N LEU A 39 -18.88 23.33 -2.76
CA LEU A 39 -17.84 24.19 -2.15
C LEU A 39 -17.01 23.42 -1.12
N ARG A 40 -17.64 22.59 -0.28
CA ARG A 40 -16.93 21.77 0.70
C ARG A 40 -15.99 20.76 0.04
N VAL A 41 -16.41 20.12 -1.07
CA VAL A 41 -15.56 19.22 -1.86
C VAL A 41 -14.34 19.97 -2.40
N VAL A 42 -14.52 21.20 -2.91
CA VAL A 42 -13.42 22.05 -3.38
C VAL A 42 -12.43 22.36 -2.26
N GLU A 43 -12.92 22.77 -1.09
CA GLU A 43 -12.08 23.06 0.07
C GLU A 43 -11.25 21.86 0.50
N GLU A 44 -11.87 20.68 0.55
CA GLU A 44 -11.19 19.43 0.89
C GLU A 44 -10.20 19.01 -0.20
N TRP A 45 -10.54 19.17 -1.48
CA TRP A 45 -9.65 18.90 -2.60
C TRP A 45 -8.41 19.79 -2.60
N LYS A 46 -8.56 21.07 -2.23
CA LYS A 46 -7.44 22.02 -2.08
C LYS A 46 -6.46 21.58 -0.99
N LYS A 47 -6.92 20.87 0.05
CA LYS A 47 -6.08 20.34 1.16
C LYS A 47 -5.33 19.07 0.78
N LEU A 48 -5.71 18.38 -0.30
CA LEU A 48 -5.04 17.15 -0.74
C LEU A 48 -3.65 17.40 -1.32
N GLY A 49 -2.73 16.49 -1.02
CA GLY A 49 -1.45 16.39 -1.71
C GLY A 49 -1.58 15.89 -3.15
N TRP A 50 -0.45 15.83 -3.87
CA TRP A 50 -0.42 15.41 -5.28
C TRP A 50 -1.03 14.01 -5.50
N ASP A 51 -0.68 13.02 -4.66
CA ASP A 51 -1.24 11.66 -4.75
C ASP A 51 -2.75 11.63 -4.49
N GLY A 52 -3.23 12.39 -3.49
CA GLY A 52 -4.65 12.52 -3.19
C GLY A 52 -5.43 13.10 -4.37
N LYS A 53 -4.92 14.16 -4.99
CA LYS A 53 -5.53 14.78 -6.17
C LYS A 53 -5.57 13.82 -7.37
N LYS A 54 -4.53 13.00 -7.56
CA LYS A 54 -4.50 11.97 -8.61
C LYS A 54 -5.56 10.89 -8.39
N VAL A 55 -5.76 10.46 -7.15
CA VAL A 55 -6.82 9.51 -6.80
C VAL A 55 -8.19 10.13 -7.01
N PHE A 56 -8.40 11.36 -6.56
CA PHE A 56 -9.64 12.09 -6.78
C PHE A 56 -10.00 12.17 -8.28
N ALA A 57 -9.08 12.59 -9.13
CA ALA A 57 -9.27 12.66 -10.58
C ALA A 57 -9.72 11.32 -11.19
N LYS A 58 -9.12 10.22 -10.73
CA LYS A 58 -9.52 8.87 -11.16
C LYS A 58 -10.92 8.51 -10.65
N ARG A 59 -11.25 8.85 -9.40
CA ARG A 59 -12.51 8.46 -8.74
C ARG A 59 -13.70 9.26 -9.22
N ILE A 60 -13.56 10.57 -9.44
CA ILE A 60 -14.63 11.44 -9.90
C ILE A 60 -15.07 11.14 -11.35
N SER A 61 -14.31 10.33 -12.06
CA SER A 61 -14.70 9.75 -13.35
C SER A 61 -15.59 8.50 -13.25
N ALA A 62 -15.93 8.05 -12.03
CA ALA A 62 -16.69 6.82 -11.78
C ALA A 62 -17.68 6.92 -10.61
N TYR A 63 -17.54 7.94 -9.76
CA TYR A 63 -18.33 8.14 -8.56
C TYR A 63 -18.71 9.60 -8.40
N ASP A 64 -19.67 9.87 -7.53
CA ASP A 64 -20.05 11.23 -7.16
C ASP A 64 -18.90 11.99 -6.47
N PRO A 65 -18.97 13.33 -6.43
CA PRO A 65 -17.89 14.16 -5.89
C PRO A 65 -17.59 13.93 -4.41
N LEU A 66 -18.59 13.64 -3.57
CA LEU A 66 -18.41 13.41 -2.13
C LEU A 66 -17.65 12.11 -1.88
N ARG A 67 -18.11 11.01 -2.49
CA ARG A 67 -17.42 9.72 -2.40
C ARG A 67 -15.99 9.82 -2.94
N SER A 68 -15.81 10.54 -4.04
CA SER A 68 -14.50 10.71 -4.67
C SER A 68 -13.51 11.44 -3.77
N ILE A 69 -13.96 12.46 -3.02
CA ILE A 69 -13.09 13.18 -2.08
C ILE A 69 -12.79 12.37 -0.83
N GLU A 70 -13.75 11.59 -0.33
CA GLU A 70 -13.56 10.69 0.80
C GLU A 70 -12.52 9.61 0.50
N ASP A 71 -12.65 8.94 -0.65
CA ASP A 71 -11.69 7.94 -1.15
C ASP A 71 -10.28 8.54 -1.28
N ALA A 72 -10.18 9.77 -1.80
CA ALA A 72 -8.90 10.45 -1.97
C ALA A 72 -8.23 10.79 -0.63
N LYS A 73 -9.03 11.25 0.36
CA LYS A 73 -8.56 11.53 1.72
C LYS A 73 -8.14 10.26 2.45
N GLU A 74 -8.90 9.18 2.31
CA GLU A 74 -8.53 7.88 2.86
C GLU A 74 -7.22 7.38 2.26
N HIS A 75 -7.08 7.44 0.94
CA HIS A 75 -5.84 7.06 0.27
C HIS A 75 -4.64 7.87 0.78
N GLU A 76 -4.78 9.20 0.93
CA GLU A 76 -3.69 10.03 1.42
C GLU A 76 -3.34 9.71 2.88
N ARG A 77 -4.33 9.43 3.74
CA ARG A 77 -4.09 8.97 5.11
C ARG A 77 -3.31 7.65 5.13
N GLU A 78 -3.73 6.67 4.34
CA GLU A 78 -3.00 5.41 4.20
C GLU A 78 -1.58 5.61 3.66
N PHE A 79 -1.42 6.46 2.65
CA PHE A 79 -0.13 6.72 2.03
C PHE A 79 0.83 7.42 2.99
N ARG A 80 0.36 8.43 3.75
CA ARG A 80 1.14 9.08 4.80
C ARG A 80 1.53 8.09 5.91
N ALA A 81 0.64 7.19 6.31
CA ALA A 81 0.95 6.13 7.27
C ALA A 81 2.04 5.18 6.74
N LYS A 82 1.92 4.76 5.47
CA LYS A 82 2.93 3.94 4.77
C LYS A 82 4.29 4.64 4.74
N ILE A 83 4.34 5.91 4.32
CA ILE A 83 5.59 6.70 4.30
C ILE A 83 6.19 6.79 5.70
N LYS A 84 5.39 7.11 6.71
CA LYS A 84 5.87 7.25 8.09
C LYS A 84 6.47 5.94 8.59
N SER A 85 5.87 4.79 8.28
CA SER A 85 6.43 3.50 8.70
C SER A 85 7.75 3.20 7.99
N VAL A 86 7.83 3.40 6.68
CA VAL A 86 9.09 3.24 5.93
C VAL A 86 10.17 4.19 6.42
N GLN A 87 9.83 5.45 6.72
CA GLN A 87 10.78 6.41 7.28
C GLN A 87 11.32 5.96 8.64
N ARG A 88 10.47 5.47 9.55
CA ARG A 88 10.91 4.90 10.84
C ARG A 88 11.87 3.74 10.63
N MET A 89 11.53 2.82 9.72
CA MET A 89 12.38 1.68 9.37
C MET A 89 13.74 2.15 8.86
N VAL A 90 13.77 3.02 7.85
CA VAL A 90 15.02 3.55 7.27
C VAL A 90 15.85 4.30 8.31
N SER A 91 15.23 5.12 9.15
CA SER A 91 15.93 5.85 10.22
C SER A 91 16.53 4.91 11.27
N SER A 92 15.83 3.82 11.64
CA SER A 92 16.37 2.83 12.56
C SER A 92 17.56 2.08 11.96
N ILE A 93 17.42 1.62 10.71
CA ILE A 93 18.50 0.94 9.98
C ILE A 93 19.75 1.84 9.88
N LYS A 94 19.58 3.12 9.53
CA LYS A 94 20.70 4.08 9.48
C LYS A 94 21.41 4.26 10.82
N ARG A 95 20.69 4.17 11.94
CA ARG A 95 21.24 4.40 13.29
C ARG A 95 21.80 3.15 13.95
N ARG A 96 21.20 1.99 13.70
CA ARG A 96 21.44 0.75 14.47
C ARG A 96 21.78 -0.45 13.59
N GLY A 97 21.80 -0.30 12.26
CA GLY A 97 21.96 -1.39 11.30
C GLY A 97 20.70 -2.23 11.08
N GLU A 98 19.67 -2.08 11.92
CA GLU A 98 18.44 -2.86 11.86
C GLU A 98 17.20 -2.06 12.28
N TYR A 99 16.03 -2.57 11.90
CA TYR A 99 14.72 -2.13 12.38
C TYR A 99 13.98 -3.33 12.94
N ARG A 100 13.46 -3.21 14.18
CA ARG A 100 12.65 -4.26 14.80
C ARG A 100 11.20 -3.85 14.82
N LEU A 101 10.32 -4.76 14.44
CA LEU A 101 8.88 -4.62 14.57
C LEU A 101 8.31 -5.89 15.20
N VAL A 102 7.25 -5.72 15.98
CA VAL A 102 6.43 -6.82 16.49
C VAL A 102 5.10 -6.72 15.79
N ALA A 103 4.74 -7.76 15.06
CA ALA A 103 3.49 -7.81 14.32
C ALA A 103 2.29 -7.98 15.26
N GLU A 104 1.08 -7.69 14.77
CA GLU A 104 -0.17 -7.83 15.55
C GLU A 104 -0.41 -9.25 16.08
N ASN A 105 0.08 -10.27 15.39
CA ASN A 105 0.02 -11.67 15.83
C ASN A 105 1.14 -12.05 16.83
N GLY A 106 1.92 -11.07 17.30
CA GLY A 106 3.02 -11.25 18.26
C GLY A 106 4.34 -11.74 17.64
N VAL A 107 4.39 -11.93 16.32
CA VAL A 107 5.60 -12.38 15.63
C VAL A 107 6.62 -11.24 15.57
N GLU A 108 7.82 -11.47 16.08
CA GLU A 108 8.93 -10.53 15.97
C GLU A 108 9.57 -10.62 14.59
N CYS A 109 9.84 -9.45 14.01
CA CYS A 109 10.57 -9.34 12.76
C CYS A 109 11.70 -8.31 12.86
N VAL A 110 12.88 -8.69 12.37
CA VAL A 110 14.05 -7.81 12.25
C VAL A 110 14.35 -7.56 10.79
N VAL A 111 14.42 -6.28 10.42
CA VAL A 111 14.66 -5.82 9.05
C VAL A 111 16.07 -5.28 8.93
N ARG A 112 16.82 -5.77 7.94
CA ARG A 112 18.20 -5.33 7.67
C ARG A 112 18.41 -5.05 6.18
N PRO A 113 19.31 -4.13 5.81
CA PRO A 113 19.72 -3.97 4.43
C PRO A 113 20.54 -5.20 4.00
N VAL A 114 20.33 -5.67 2.78
CA VAL A 114 21.16 -6.71 2.15
C VAL A 114 22.14 -5.99 1.23
N ASP A 115 23.42 -5.99 1.61
CA ASP A 115 24.47 -5.24 0.89
C ASP A 115 24.98 -5.95 -0.37
N GLU A 116 24.49 -7.16 -0.65
CA GLU A 116 25.24 -8.12 -1.45
C GLU A 116 25.22 -7.88 -2.97
N TYR A 117 24.39 -6.99 -3.52
CA TYR A 117 24.23 -6.93 -4.99
C TYR A 117 23.87 -5.58 -5.63
N ARG A 118 24.39 -4.41 -5.19
CA ARG A 118 24.07 -3.08 -5.78
C ARG A 118 22.55 -2.73 -5.90
N ARG A 119 21.67 -3.66 -5.55
CA ARG A 119 20.22 -3.59 -5.50
C ARG A 119 19.89 -3.36 -4.04
N ARG A 120 19.26 -2.22 -3.75
CA ARG A 120 18.78 -1.88 -2.41
C ARG A 120 17.72 -2.92 -2.04
N MET A 121 18.11 -3.96 -1.32
CA MET A 121 17.24 -5.05 -0.87
C MET A 121 17.17 -5.01 0.66
N TYR A 122 16.10 -5.58 1.20
CA TYR A 122 15.90 -5.70 2.64
C TYR A 122 15.61 -7.16 2.99
N SER A 123 16.27 -7.68 4.01
CA SER A 123 15.93 -8.95 4.63
C SER A 123 14.98 -8.69 5.79
N PHE A 124 13.99 -9.57 5.93
CA PHE A 124 13.04 -9.62 7.03
C PHE A 124 13.23 -10.97 7.72
N ASP A 125 13.91 -10.95 8.85
CA ASP A 125 14.13 -12.10 9.69
C ASP A 125 12.92 -12.27 10.60
N VAL A 126 12.23 -13.40 10.49
CA VAL A 126 10.96 -13.70 11.16
C VAL A 126 11.15 -14.89 12.09
N GLY A 127 10.81 -14.73 13.37
CA GLY A 127 10.85 -15.81 14.35
C GLY A 127 9.44 -16.33 14.68
N VAL A 128 9.19 -17.62 14.47
CA VAL A 128 7.89 -18.25 14.78
C VAL A 128 8.14 -19.50 15.64
N GLN A 129 7.80 -19.44 16.92
CA GLN A 129 7.86 -20.60 17.84
C GLN A 129 9.18 -21.40 17.82
N GLY A 130 10.32 -20.71 17.65
CA GLY A 130 11.66 -21.31 17.60
C GLY A 130 12.19 -21.61 16.19
N ASP A 131 11.34 -21.51 15.15
CA ASP A 131 11.79 -21.48 13.76
C ASP A 131 12.20 -20.06 13.35
N HIS A 132 13.26 -19.97 12.54
CA HIS A 132 13.75 -18.71 11.96
C HIS A 132 13.76 -18.79 10.45
N MET A 133 13.18 -17.77 9.81
CA MET A 133 13.15 -17.64 8.36
C MET A 133 13.51 -16.21 7.96
N THR A 134 14.32 -16.07 6.91
CA THR A 134 14.65 -14.77 6.34
C THR A 134 13.95 -14.62 4.99
N LEU A 135 13.17 -13.56 4.84
CA LEU A 135 12.49 -13.19 3.61
C LEU A 135 13.21 -12.00 2.99
N VAL A 136 13.69 -12.12 1.76
CA VAL A 136 14.44 -11.05 1.09
C VAL A 136 13.60 -10.39 0.01
N TYR A 137 13.41 -9.08 0.14
CA TYR A 137 12.58 -8.27 -0.74
C TYR A 137 13.39 -7.20 -1.45
N GLU A 138 12.89 -6.79 -2.61
CA GLU A 138 13.35 -5.56 -3.25
C GLU A 138 12.88 -4.32 -2.48
N LYS A 139 13.63 -3.22 -2.62
CA LYS A 139 13.18 -1.90 -2.15
C LYS A 139 11.86 -1.47 -2.79
N ASP A 140 11.63 -1.86 -4.04
CA ASP A 140 10.39 -1.54 -4.74
C ASP A 140 9.26 -2.36 -4.10
N GLY A 141 8.23 -1.67 -3.59
CA GLY A 141 7.15 -2.30 -2.82
C GLY A 141 7.43 -2.49 -1.33
N ILE A 142 8.55 -2.01 -0.79
CA ILE A 142 8.90 -2.18 0.63
C ILE A 142 7.83 -1.63 1.59
N ALA A 143 7.12 -0.57 1.19
CA ALA A 143 6.02 0.01 1.98
C ALA A 143 4.85 -0.97 2.14
N GLU A 144 4.55 -1.73 1.08
CA GLU A 144 3.50 -2.73 1.10
C GLU A 144 3.91 -3.95 1.91
N VAL A 145 5.14 -4.44 1.71
CA VAL A 145 5.73 -5.54 2.47
C VAL A 145 5.73 -5.20 3.96
N LEU A 146 6.21 -4.01 4.33
CA LEU A 146 6.28 -3.58 5.73
C LEU A 146 4.90 -3.56 6.40
N ARG A 147 3.89 -3.01 5.73
CA ARG A 147 2.50 -2.99 6.24
C ARG A 147 1.95 -4.41 6.44
N LYS A 148 2.21 -5.28 5.45
CA LYS A 148 1.81 -6.69 5.49
C LYS A 148 2.48 -7.41 6.67
N MET A 149 3.77 -7.19 6.88
CA MET A 149 4.51 -7.68 8.03
C MET A 149 3.96 -7.14 9.37
N GLU A 150 3.66 -5.84 9.47
CA GLU A 150 3.05 -5.24 10.67
C GLU A 150 1.71 -5.92 11.02
N SER A 151 0.88 -6.25 10.02
CA SER A 151 -0.37 -7.01 10.22
C SER A 151 -0.19 -8.52 10.48
N GLY A 152 1.06 -9.00 10.60
CA GLY A 152 1.36 -10.42 10.83
C GLY A 152 1.18 -11.32 9.61
N LYS A 153 1.11 -10.74 8.41
CA LYS A 153 0.90 -11.44 7.13
C LYS A 153 2.02 -11.07 6.14
N PRO A 154 3.17 -11.76 6.13
CA PRO A 154 4.22 -11.60 5.15
C PRO A 154 3.67 -11.67 3.73
N SER A 155 4.14 -10.75 2.90
CA SER A 155 3.79 -10.68 1.50
C SER A 155 4.73 -11.56 0.67
N ILE A 156 4.21 -12.20 -0.36
CA ILE A 156 5.03 -12.83 -1.40
C ILE A 156 5.33 -11.86 -2.56
N ILE A 157 4.66 -10.71 -2.59
CA ILE A 157 4.84 -9.70 -3.62
C ILE A 157 6.22 -9.06 -3.40
N HIS A 158 7.00 -8.94 -4.48
CA HIS A 158 8.40 -8.46 -4.47
C HIS A 158 9.40 -9.33 -3.68
N LEU A 159 8.98 -10.53 -3.25
CA LEU A 159 9.87 -11.50 -2.61
C LEU A 159 10.87 -12.03 -3.66
N ARG A 160 12.16 -11.98 -3.35
CA ARG A 160 13.24 -12.48 -4.21
C ARG A 160 13.69 -13.87 -3.83
N HIS A 161 13.86 -14.12 -2.53
CA HIS A 161 14.24 -15.42 -2.03
C HIS A 161 13.89 -15.57 -0.55
N VAL A 162 13.86 -16.83 -0.12
CA VAL A 162 13.67 -17.23 1.27
C VAL A 162 14.92 -17.96 1.72
N ILE A 163 15.42 -17.66 2.91
CA ILE A 163 16.49 -18.42 3.56
C ILE A 163 15.88 -19.12 4.78
N TYR A 164 16.03 -20.44 4.84
CA TYR A 164 15.57 -21.25 5.96
C TYR A 164 16.57 -22.37 6.22
N GLN A 165 16.95 -22.57 7.48
CA GLN A 165 17.97 -23.55 7.90
C GLN A 165 19.27 -23.47 7.06
N GLY A 166 19.71 -22.25 6.73
CA GLY A 166 20.91 -22.00 5.93
C GLY A 166 20.79 -22.33 4.44
N ARG A 167 19.62 -22.77 3.96
CA ARG A 167 19.36 -23.00 2.54
C ARG A 167 18.60 -21.84 1.93
N GLN A 168 19.06 -21.39 0.76
CA GLN A 168 18.41 -20.36 -0.03
C GLN A 168 17.48 -20.98 -1.07
N TYR A 169 16.26 -20.47 -1.12
CA TYR A 169 15.22 -20.87 -2.08
C TYR A 169 14.93 -19.68 -2.99
N VAL A 170 15.02 -19.87 -4.31
CA VAL A 170 14.80 -18.84 -5.35
C VAL A 170 13.85 -19.42 -6.39
N GLY A 171 12.85 -18.68 -6.87
CA GLY A 171 12.03 -19.18 -7.97
C GLY A 171 10.69 -18.49 -8.18
N ASN A 172 9.80 -19.16 -8.91
CA ASN A 172 8.40 -18.75 -9.03
C ASN A 172 7.63 -19.10 -7.74
N LEU A 173 6.42 -18.56 -7.61
CA LEU A 173 5.59 -18.72 -6.42
C LEU A 173 5.27 -20.20 -6.06
N GLY A 174 5.05 -21.04 -7.08
CA GLY A 174 4.78 -22.47 -6.89
C GLY A 174 6.00 -23.22 -6.37
N ILE A 175 7.20 -22.89 -6.87
CA ILE A 175 8.47 -23.45 -6.41
C ILE A 175 8.76 -22.99 -4.99
N PHE A 176 8.44 -21.74 -4.63
CA PHE A 176 8.55 -21.27 -3.25
C PHE A 176 7.64 -22.07 -2.32
N ILE A 177 6.35 -22.14 -2.61
CA ILE A 177 5.39 -22.85 -1.75
C ILE A 177 5.75 -24.33 -1.65
N GLU A 178 6.17 -24.98 -2.73
CA GLU A 178 6.56 -26.39 -2.72
C GLU A 178 7.87 -26.63 -1.96
N ALA A 179 8.88 -25.77 -2.15
CA ALA A 179 10.14 -25.86 -1.42
C ALA A 179 9.95 -25.59 0.08
N ILE A 180 9.07 -24.65 0.42
CA ILE A 180 8.67 -24.34 1.80
C ILE A 180 7.86 -25.53 2.35
N ARG A 181 6.85 -26.07 1.66
CA ARG A 181 6.07 -27.26 2.08
C ARG A 181 6.93 -28.50 2.37
N ARG A 182 7.99 -28.72 1.58
CA ARG A 182 8.87 -29.88 1.73
C ARG A 182 9.92 -29.75 2.84
N ASN A 183 10.23 -28.54 3.30
CA ASN A 183 11.37 -28.31 4.21
C ASN A 183 11.05 -27.45 5.44
N ILE A 184 9.94 -26.71 5.44
CA ILE A 184 9.55 -25.78 6.51
C ILE A 184 8.39 -26.38 7.30
N SER A 185 8.42 -26.16 8.61
CA SER A 185 7.33 -26.62 9.47
C SER A 185 5.99 -26.04 8.98
N PRO A 186 4.88 -26.81 8.99
CA PRO A 186 3.56 -26.31 8.63
C PRO A 186 3.16 -25.02 9.39
N ARG A 187 3.75 -24.77 10.56
CA ARG A 187 3.49 -23.58 11.39
C ARG A 187 4.19 -22.32 10.86
N ALA A 188 5.43 -22.41 10.42
CA ALA A 188 6.12 -21.30 9.75
C ALA A 188 5.49 -20.99 8.37
N LEU A 189 4.89 -22.00 7.72
CA LEU A 189 4.06 -21.82 6.53
C LEU A 189 2.79 -21.00 6.78
N MET A 190 2.11 -21.21 7.91
CA MET A 190 0.91 -20.44 8.28
C MET A 190 1.21 -18.96 8.50
N ALA A 191 2.48 -18.60 8.75
CA ALA A 191 2.86 -17.20 8.84
C ALA A 191 2.75 -16.52 7.47
N ILE A 192 3.06 -17.18 6.35
CA ILE A 192 3.09 -16.59 5.01
C ILE A 192 1.67 -16.56 4.42
N ASP A 193 1.19 -15.40 3.95
CA ASP A 193 -0.12 -15.25 3.31
C ASP A 193 -0.01 -15.64 1.82
N PRO A 194 -0.46 -16.83 1.38
CA PRO A 194 -0.53 -17.14 -0.05
C PRO A 194 -1.61 -16.25 -0.70
N PRO A 195 -1.47 -15.92 -2.00
CA PRO A 195 -2.50 -15.19 -2.70
C PRO A 195 -3.75 -16.05 -2.79
N LYS A 196 -4.92 -15.43 -2.65
CA LYS A 196 -6.23 -16.10 -2.56
C LYS A 196 -6.61 -16.95 -3.79
N ASP A 197 -5.84 -16.85 -4.88
CA ASP A 197 -6.13 -17.49 -6.17
C ASP A 197 -5.32 -18.78 -6.41
N LEU A 198 -4.61 -19.30 -5.40
CA LEU A 198 -3.99 -20.63 -5.52
C LEU A 198 -4.98 -21.71 -5.07
N PRO A 199 -5.26 -22.72 -5.92
CA PRO A 199 -6.06 -23.87 -5.50
C PRO A 199 -5.27 -24.61 -4.41
N PHE A 200 -5.87 -24.71 -3.23
CA PHE A 200 -5.39 -25.53 -2.12
C PHE A 200 -5.75 -27.00 -2.34
#